data_AF-A0A976HF06-F1
#
_entry.id   AF-A0A976HF06-F1
#
_cell.length_a   1.000
_cell.length_b   1.000
_cell.length_c   1.000
_cell.angle_alpha   90.00
_cell.angle_beta   90.00
_cell.angle_gamma   90.00
#
_symmetry.space_group_name_H-M   'P 1'
#
loop_
_entity.id
_entity.type
_entity.pdbx_description
1 polymer ?
#
loop_
_entity_poly.entity_id
_entity_poly.type
_entity_poly.pdbx_seq_one_letter_code
_entity_poly.pdbx_strand_id
1 'polypeptide(L)'
;PLEESRDILALQSGEKFTVPFDTLVIFSTNFHPNQIFDGAALRRIFFKIKIDGPSQENFLKIFAMVARKKKMPLDEQALMYLMKVKFPTIENNYANYQPVFLIDQMISVCEFENIPYQMTPELIDRAWGNMFVRQEDIAH
;
A
#
# COMPACT_ATOMS: atom_id res chain seq x y z
N PRO A 1 -7.63 6.07 28.94
CA PRO A 1 -8.73 5.53 28.11
C PRO A 1 -8.66 4.02 27.86
N LEU A 2 -7.55 3.52 27.31
CA LEU A 2 -7.39 2.10 26.92
C LEU A 2 -7.42 1.10 28.08
N GLU A 3 -6.81 1.43 29.22
CA GLU A 3 -6.84 0.57 30.41
C GLU A 3 -8.11 0.75 31.25
N GLU A 4 -8.72 1.94 31.22
CA GLU A 4 -9.89 2.27 32.05
C GLU A 4 -11.24 2.11 31.34
N SER A 5 -11.23 1.76 30.05
CA SER A 5 -12.40 1.70 29.14
C SER A 5 -13.28 2.97 29.19
N ARG A 6 -12.66 4.12 29.47
CA ARG A 6 -13.33 5.40 29.73
C ARG A 6 -12.55 6.56 29.10
N ASP A 7 -13.24 7.40 28.33
CA ASP A 7 -12.69 8.65 27.79
C ASP A 7 -13.25 9.85 28.54
N ILE A 8 -12.50 10.95 28.56
CA ILE A 8 -12.92 12.19 29.23
C ILE A 8 -13.07 13.28 28.17
N LEU A 9 -14.33 13.69 27.94
CA LEU A 9 -14.65 14.79 27.04
C LEU A 9 -14.83 16.08 27.86
N ALA A 10 -14.37 17.20 27.30
CA ALA A 10 -14.53 18.53 27.89
C ALA A 10 -15.43 19.40 27.02
N LEU A 11 -16.43 20.03 27.64
CA LEU A 11 -17.29 21.02 26.99
C LEU A 11 -16.58 22.38 26.92
N GLN A 12 -17.01 23.24 25.99
CA GLN A 12 -16.52 24.62 25.92
C GLN A 12 -16.81 25.42 27.20
N SER A 13 -17.79 25.00 28.01
CA SER A 13 -18.11 25.52 29.34
C SER A 13 -17.10 25.14 30.43
N GLY A 14 -16.16 24.22 30.15
CA GLY A 14 -15.16 23.70 31.09
C GLY A 14 -15.60 22.47 31.88
N GLU A 15 -16.86 22.04 31.75
CA GLU A 15 -17.36 20.80 32.35
C GLU A 15 -16.73 19.57 31.68
N LYS A 16 -16.41 18.55 32.48
CA LYS A 16 -15.83 17.28 32.02
C LYS A 16 -16.79 16.15 32.32
N PHE A 17 -16.99 15.25 31.37
CA PHE A 17 -17.80 14.05 31.56
C PHE A 17 -17.10 12.83 30.95
N THR A 18 -17.41 11.65 31.52
CA THR A 18 -16.81 10.39 31.10
C THR A 18 -17.74 9.64 30.16
N VAL A 19 -17.20 9.15 29.04
CA VAL A 19 -17.91 8.28 28.10
C VAL A 19 -17.23 6.91 28.03
N PRO A 20 -17.94 5.82 27.70
CA PRO A 20 -17.31 4.54 27.43
C PRO A 20 -16.30 4.66 26.28
N PHE A 21 -15.12 4.06 26.46
CA PHE A 21 -14.08 3.99 25.44
C PHE A 21 -14.08 2.58 24.83
N ASP A 22 -14.78 2.42 23.71
CA ASP A 22 -14.93 1.16 22.97
C ASP A 22 -14.33 1.28 21.57
N THR A 23 -13.00 1.33 21.50
CA THR A 23 -12.27 1.45 20.22
C THR A 23 -11.33 0.27 20.02
N LEU A 24 -11.31 -0.28 18.81
CA LEU A 24 -10.28 -1.22 18.38
C LEU A 24 -8.98 -0.48 18.06
N VAL A 25 -7.91 -0.76 18.80
CA VAL A 25 -6.58 -0.20 18.53
C VAL A 25 -5.79 -1.10 17.59
N ILE A 26 -5.32 -0.53 16.49
CA ILE A 26 -4.48 -1.21 15.49
C ILE A 26 -3.14 -0.47 15.41
N PHE A 27 -2.05 -1.19 15.63
CA PHE A 27 -0.70 -0.71 15.41
C PHE A 27 -0.18 -1.22 14.06
N SER A 28 0.46 -0.35 13.27
CA SER A 28 1.13 -0.71 12.02
C SER A 28 2.53 -0.12 12.03
N THR A 29 3.54 -0.95 11.75
CA THR A 29 4.94 -0.56 11.73
C THR A 29 5.73 -1.44 10.77
N ASN A 30 6.78 -0.88 10.18
CA ASN A 30 7.79 -1.60 9.40
C ASN A 30 8.97 -2.09 10.26
N PHE A 31 9.07 -1.67 11.52
CA PHE A 31 10.10 -2.13 12.46
C PHE A 31 9.66 -3.40 13.19
N HIS A 32 10.65 -4.20 13.62
CA HIS A 32 10.35 -5.40 14.38
C HIS A 32 9.72 -5.03 15.74
N PRO A 33 8.63 -5.68 16.20
CA PRO A 33 7.92 -5.30 17.41
C PRO A 33 8.81 -5.18 18.67
N ASN A 34 9.80 -6.07 18.81
CA ASN A 34 10.77 -6.03 19.92
C ASN A 34 11.72 -4.82 19.91
N GLN A 35 11.80 -4.06 18.81
CA GLN A 35 12.60 -2.83 18.75
C GLN A 35 11.83 -1.62 19.28
N ILE A 36 10.49 -1.70 19.34
CA ILE A 36 9.61 -0.58 19.67
C ILE A 36 8.93 -0.80 21.03
N PHE A 37 8.59 -2.04 21.36
CA PHE A 37 7.83 -2.39 22.56
C PHE A 37 8.62 -3.30 23.48
N ASP A 38 8.44 -3.09 24.79
CA ASP A 38 8.94 -3.98 25.82
C ASP A 38 8.06 -5.25 25.96
N GLY A 39 8.53 -6.21 26.73
CA GLY A 39 7.80 -7.46 26.95
C GLY A 39 6.46 -7.29 27.68
N ALA A 40 6.28 -6.21 28.44
CA ALA A 40 5.01 -5.92 29.12
C ALA A 40 3.94 -5.40 28.14
N ALA A 41 4.32 -4.51 27.22
CA ALA A 41 3.44 -4.01 26.17
C ALA A 41 3.07 -5.11 25.16
N LEU A 42 4.04 -5.94 24.75
CA LEU A 42 3.80 -7.03 23.80
C LEU A 42 2.84 -8.11 24.32
N ARG A 43 2.75 -8.32 25.65
CA ARG A 43 1.75 -9.22 26.26
C ARG A 43 0.32 -8.71 26.15
N ARG A 44 0.12 -7.39 26.00
CA ARG A 44 -1.19 -6.75 25.85
C ARG A 44 -1.66 -6.68 24.39
N ILE A 45 -0.80 -7.02 23.43
CA ILE A 45 -1.15 -7.10 21.99
C ILE A 45 -1.33 -8.57 21.61
N PHE A 46 -2.58 -9.04 21.53
CA PHE A 46 -2.87 -10.46 21.30
C PHE A 46 -2.56 -10.92 19.86
N PHE A 47 -2.92 -10.12 18.86
CA PHE A 47 -2.71 -10.46 17.46
C PHE A 47 -1.47 -9.75 16.91
N LYS A 48 -0.48 -10.54 16.49
CA LYS A 48 0.77 -10.05 15.89
C LYS A 48 0.88 -10.66 14.50
N ILE A 49 0.32 -9.96 13.51
CA ILE A 49 0.23 -10.46 12.14
C ILE A 49 1.36 -9.83 11.33
N LYS A 50 2.24 -10.68 10.80
CA LYS A 50 3.26 -10.25 9.83
C LYS A 50 2.61 -10.23 8.44
N ILE A 51 2.70 -9.09 7.76
CA ILE A 51 2.25 -8.96 6.37
C ILE A 51 3.50 -8.93 5.50
N ASP A 52 3.75 -10.03 4.80
CA ASP A 52 4.84 -10.16 3.84
C ASP A 52 4.40 -9.73 2.43
N GLY A 53 5.36 -9.68 1.50
CA GLY A 53 5.08 -9.50 0.08
C GLY A 53 4.20 -10.63 -0.47
N PRO A 54 3.34 -10.36 -1.46
CA PRO A 54 2.49 -11.37 -2.04
C PRO A 54 3.31 -12.36 -2.89
N SER A 55 2.82 -13.59 -3.03
CA SER A 55 3.29 -14.46 -4.11
C SER A 55 2.90 -13.89 -5.47
N GLN A 56 3.53 -14.34 -6.56
CA GLN A 56 3.17 -13.91 -7.92
C GLN A 56 1.67 -14.10 -8.23
N GLU A 57 1.08 -15.23 -7.80
CA GLU A 57 -0.35 -15.49 -7.98
C GLU A 57 -1.21 -14.48 -7.21
N ASN A 58 -0.88 -14.21 -5.94
CA ASN A 58 -1.60 -13.23 -5.14
C ASN A 58 -1.40 -11.81 -5.67
N PHE A 59 -0.20 -11.49 -6.17
CA PHE A 59 0.08 -10.23 -6.83
C PHE A 59 -0.85 -10.02 -8.03
N LEU A 60 -0.97 -11.00 -8.92
CA LEU A 60 -1.86 -10.92 -10.09
C LEU A 60 -3.33 -10.80 -9.68
N LYS A 61 -3.76 -11.50 -8.62
CA LYS A 61 -5.11 -11.33 -8.05
C LYS A 61 -5.35 -9.91 -7.56
N ILE A 62 -4.42 -9.36 -6.78
CA ILE A 62 -4.50 -7.97 -6.28
C ILE A 62 -4.53 -7.00 -7.46
N PHE A 63 -3.65 -7.19 -8.43
CA PHE A 63 -3.58 -6.36 -9.64
C PHE A 63 -4.90 -6.36 -10.41
N ALA A 64 -5.49 -7.53 -10.63
CA ALA A 64 -6.79 -7.63 -11.29
C ALA A 64 -7.92 -6.97 -10.49
N MET A 65 -7.93 -7.10 -9.16
CA MET A 65 -8.91 -6.43 -8.29
C MET A 65 -8.78 -4.91 -8.36
N VAL A 66 -7.56 -4.38 -8.32
CA VAL A 66 -7.30 -2.93 -8.42
C VAL A 66 -7.67 -2.40 -9.79
N ALA A 67 -7.29 -3.11 -10.87
CA ALA A 67 -7.60 -2.69 -12.24
C ALA A 67 -9.11 -2.58 -12.46
N ARG A 68 -9.87 -3.60 -12.01
CA ARG A 68 -11.34 -3.58 -12.05
C ARG A 68 -11.92 -2.41 -11.24
N LYS A 69 -11.44 -2.21 -10.01
CA LYS A 69 -11.90 -1.09 -9.15
C LYS A 69 -11.66 0.27 -9.80
N LYS A 70 -10.54 0.43 -10.52
CA LYS A 70 -10.14 1.67 -11.20
C LYS A 70 -10.60 1.74 -12.66
N LYS A 71 -11.41 0.78 -13.13
CA LYS A 71 -11.90 0.68 -14.51
C LYS A 71 -10.79 0.67 -15.57
N MET A 72 -9.61 0.18 -15.22
CA MET A 72 -8.52 -0.08 -16.16
C MET A 72 -8.74 -1.45 -16.81
N PRO A 73 -8.92 -1.53 -18.14
CA PRO A 73 -9.00 -2.81 -18.84
C PRO A 73 -7.68 -3.58 -18.67
N LEU A 74 -7.78 -4.86 -18.32
CA LEU A 74 -6.60 -5.72 -18.28
C LEU A 74 -6.24 -6.16 -19.70
N ASP A 75 -4.95 -6.13 -19.99
CA ASP A 75 -4.39 -6.68 -21.23
C ASP A 75 -3.40 -7.79 -20.91
N GLU A 76 -3.56 -8.93 -21.59
CA GLU A 76 -2.74 -10.12 -21.31
C GLU A 76 -1.29 -9.94 -21.77
N GLN A 77 -1.06 -9.25 -22.89
CA GLN A 77 0.29 -9.02 -23.41
C GLN A 77 1.08 -8.11 -22.49
N ALA A 78 0.44 -7.04 -22.01
CA ALA A 78 1.00 -6.10 -21.06
C ALA A 78 1.31 -6.76 -19.70
N LEU A 79 0.39 -7.59 -19.18
CA LEU A 79 0.63 -8.37 -17.96
C LEU A 79 1.76 -9.37 -18.12
N MET A 80 1.81 -10.10 -19.24
CA MET A 80 2.91 -11.03 -19.52
C MET A 80 4.25 -10.30 -19.61
N TYR A 81 4.28 -9.12 -20.24
CA TYR A 81 5.46 -8.27 -20.31
C TYR A 81 5.92 -7.83 -18.91
N LEU A 82 5.00 -7.35 -18.07
CA LEU A 82 5.30 -6.99 -16.69
C LEU A 82 5.94 -8.15 -15.93
N MET A 83 5.35 -9.35 -16.03
CA MET A 83 5.83 -10.54 -15.31
C MET A 83 7.15 -11.10 -15.86
N LYS A 84 7.34 -11.11 -17.19
CA LYS A 84 8.50 -11.77 -17.82
C LYS A 84 9.68 -10.84 -18.08
N VAL A 85 9.43 -9.53 -18.18
CA VAL A 85 10.46 -8.55 -18.53
C VAL A 85 10.78 -7.63 -17.36
N LYS A 86 9.78 -7.12 -16.63
CA LYS A 86 10.01 -6.13 -15.56
C LYS A 86 10.31 -6.74 -14.21
N PHE A 87 9.48 -7.64 -13.71
CA PHE A 87 9.70 -8.24 -12.40
C PHE A 87 11.06 -8.94 -12.24
N PRO A 88 11.63 -9.61 -13.27
CA PRO A 88 12.98 -10.16 -13.18
C PRO A 88 14.08 -9.11 -12.92
N THR A 89 13.87 -7.85 -13.30
CA THR A 89 14.84 -6.76 -13.05
C THR A 89 14.98 -6.40 -11.57
N ILE A 90 14.04 -6.84 -10.74
CA ILE A 90 14.04 -6.65 -9.28
C ILE A 90 13.98 -7.99 -8.55
N GLU A 91 14.56 -9.05 -9.15
CA GLU A 91 14.62 -10.40 -8.58
C GLU A 91 13.23 -10.99 -8.27
N ASN A 92 12.21 -10.57 -9.01
CA ASN A 92 10.82 -10.94 -8.79
C ASN A 92 10.32 -10.58 -7.38
N ASN A 93 10.81 -9.47 -6.81
CA ASN A 93 10.31 -8.95 -5.55
C ASN A 93 8.94 -8.27 -5.73
N TYR A 94 7.89 -9.00 -5.36
CA TYR A 94 6.52 -8.50 -5.36
C TYR A 94 6.21 -7.79 -4.04
N ALA A 95 5.66 -6.58 -4.13
CA ALA A 95 5.23 -5.81 -2.98
C ALA A 95 3.76 -5.39 -3.09
N ASN A 96 3.07 -5.36 -1.95
CA ASN A 96 1.61 -5.12 -1.90
C ASN A 96 1.18 -3.75 -2.49
N TYR A 97 2.07 -2.76 -2.49
CA TYR A 97 1.77 -1.42 -3.01
C TYR A 97 1.90 -1.31 -4.54
N GLN A 98 2.73 -2.16 -5.17
CA GLN A 98 3.10 -2.05 -6.58
C GLN A 98 1.89 -2.10 -7.54
N PRO A 99 0.86 -2.96 -7.36
CA PRO A 99 -0.28 -2.97 -8.25
C PRO A 99 -1.04 -1.64 -8.31
N VAL A 100 -1.26 -1.03 -7.12
CA VAL A 100 -1.95 0.26 -7.01
C VAL A 100 -1.14 1.34 -7.70
N PHE A 101 0.15 1.39 -7.41
CA PHE A 101 1.06 2.36 -8.01
C PHE A 101 1.10 2.26 -9.53
N LEU A 102 1.33 1.06 -10.08
CA LEU A 102 1.44 0.85 -11.52
C LEU A 102 0.16 1.27 -12.25
N ILE A 103 -1.00 0.89 -11.73
CA ILE A 103 -2.29 1.24 -12.34
C ILE A 103 -2.53 2.75 -12.25
N ASP A 104 -2.22 3.40 -11.13
CA ASP A 104 -2.36 4.85 -10.99
C ASP A 104 -1.45 5.63 -11.93
N GLN A 105 -0.22 5.17 -12.13
CA GLN A 105 0.70 5.79 -13.08
C GLN A 105 0.20 5.63 -14.52
N MET A 106 -0.30 4.44 -14.90
CA MET A 106 -0.89 4.25 -16.23
C MET A 106 -2.12 5.13 -16.45
N ILE A 107 -3.01 5.23 -15.46
CA ILE A 107 -4.18 6.13 -15.52
C ILE A 107 -3.73 7.58 -15.68
N SER A 108 -2.79 8.04 -14.86
CA SER A 108 -2.28 9.42 -14.92
C SER A 108 -1.69 9.75 -16.29
N VAL A 109 -0.97 8.80 -16.92
CA VAL A 109 -0.48 8.96 -18.29
C VAL A 109 -1.61 9.06 -19.29
N CYS A 110 -2.60 8.16 -19.21
CA CYS A 110 -3.76 8.20 -20.11
C CYS A 110 -4.55 9.50 -20.00
N GLU A 111 -4.74 10.01 -18.78
CA GLU A 111 -5.42 11.29 -18.53
C GLU A 111 -4.60 12.48 -19.06
N PHE A 112 -3.29 12.47 -18.84
CA PHE A 112 -2.40 13.52 -19.34
C PHE A 112 -2.40 13.59 -20.88
N GLU A 113 -2.41 12.43 -21.54
CA GLU A 113 -2.40 12.33 -23.01
C GLU A 113 -3.79 12.37 -23.64
N ASN A 114 -4.84 12.47 -22.79
CA ASN A 114 -6.24 12.47 -23.18
C ASN A 114 -6.62 11.26 -24.06
N ILE A 115 -6.13 10.07 -23.70
CA ILE A 115 -6.44 8.80 -24.34
C ILE A 115 -7.32 7.92 -23.43
N PRO A 116 -8.12 7.00 -23.98
CA PRO A 116 -8.90 6.06 -23.17
C PRO A 116 -8.01 5.20 -22.27
N TYR A 117 -8.54 4.79 -21.12
CA TYR A 117 -7.82 3.87 -20.24
C TYR A 117 -7.58 2.55 -20.94
N GLN A 118 -6.31 2.25 -21.13
CA GLN A 118 -5.84 1.02 -21.75
C GLN A 118 -4.55 0.59 -21.06
N MET A 119 -4.29 -0.71 -21.10
CA MET A 119 -3.06 -1.29 -20.56
C MET A 119 -2.21 -1.74 -21.73
N THR A 120 -0.99 -1.21 -21.85
CA THR A 120 -0.04 -1.60 -22.89
C THR A 120 1.36 -1.77 -22.28
N PRO A 121 2.24 -2.56 -22.91
CA PRO A 121 3.64 -2.67 -22.48
C PRO A 121 4.35 -1.32 -22.31
N GLU A 122 4.08 -0.35 -23.18
CA GLU A 122 4.69 0.98 -23.17
C GLU A 122 4.23 1.81 -21.97
N LEU A 123 2.95 1.73 -21.61
CA LEU A 123 2.43 2.38 -20.41
C LEU A 123 3.00 1.74 -19.14
N ILE A 124 3.19 0.42 -19.16
CA ILE A 124 3.88 -0.30 -18.08
C ILE A 124 5.33 0.14 -17.96
N ASP A 125 6.05 0.35 -19.06
CA ASP A 125 7.42 0.88 -19.04
C ASP A 125 7.50 2.22 -18.33
N ARG A 126 6.59 3.13 -18.67
CA ARG A 126 6.53 4.47 -18.07
C ARG A 126 6.17 4.41 -16.59
N ALA A 127 5.14 3.64 -16.25
CA ALA A 127 4.74 3.43 -14.87
C ALA A 127 5.85 2.80 -14.03
N TRP A 128 6.57 1.82 -14.59
CA TRP A 128 7.70 1.16 -13.95
C TRP A 128 8.88 2.12 -13.72
N GLY A 129 9.20 2.95 -14.72
CA GLY A 129 10.25 3.95 -14.63
C GLY A 129 10.02 4.95 -13.49
N ASN A 130 8.77 5.31 -13.22
CA ASN A 130 8.41 6.22 -12.13
C ASN A 130 8.47 5.57 -10.73
N MET A 131 8.58 4.25 -10.64
CA MET A 131 8.61 3.53 -9.36
C MET A 131 9.98 3.62 -8.69
N PHE A 132 11.04 3.72 -9.50
CA PHE A 132 12.41 3.75 -9.03
C PHE A 132 13.00 5.13 -9.30
N VAL A 133 13.35 5.83 -8.23
CA VAL A 133 14.13 7.07 -8.34
C VAL A 133 15.54 6.68 -8.77
N ARG A 134 15.98 7.14 -9.94
CA ARG A 134 17.38 6.97 -10.34
C ARG A 134 18.25 7.79 -9.37
N GLN A 135 19.27 7.15 -8.81
CA GLN A 135 20.34 7.90 -8.16
C GLN A 135 21.15 8.58 -9.26
N GLU A 136 20.97 9.89 -9.40
CA GLU A 136 21.75 10.73 -10.31
C GLU A 136 22.27 11.94 -9.53
N ASP A 137 23.50 12.37 -9.80
CA ASP A 137 24.07 13.59 -9.25
C ASP A 137 23.34 14.79 -9.89
N ILE A 138 22.49 15.45 -9.11
CA ILE A 138 21.80 16.67 -9.54
C ILE A 138 22.84 17.80 -9.52
N ALA A 139 23.27 18.25 -10.69
CA ALA A 139 24.07 19.47 -10.81
C ALA A 139 23.24 20.65 -10.28
N HIS A 140 23.79 21.34 -9.28
CA HIS A 140 23.22 22.57 -8.72
C HIS A 140 23.44 23.78 -9.62
#